data_AF-A0A967D4X2-F1
#
_entry.id   AF-A0A967D4X2-F1
#
_cell.length_a   1.000
_cell.length_b   1.000
_cell.length_c   1.000
_cell.angle_alpha   90.00
_cell.angle_beta   90.00
_cell.angle_gamma   90.00
#
_symmetry.space_group_name_H-M   'P 1'
#
loop_
_entity.id
_entity.type
_entity.pdbx_description
1 polymer ?
#
loop_
_entity_poly.entity_id
_entity_poly.type
_entity_poly.pdbx_seq_one_letter_code
_entity_poly.pdbx_strand_id
1 'polypeptide(L)'
;QGGLGGQQGGQGGQGTGSQAGGSGVVVDAQGVIRVLSMPDTKLDRMRRKAAARQLPGDLQQPSKLRKVALGRLEAAVRATLEAGQPVPDEMANLAGLTRVQYVFIYPATGDQPGDIVLAGPAEPWVRDAFGRPIGVESTTPLVQLEDLAAALRAFPPGQPADLLVGCSIDPTQEGLANMQAFLNKIGLVNPQGSMLEIVNGMREALGPQTVTIDGISPRTHYAQVIVEADYRMKLIGIGLEKPPVRMSTWIDLTSAGSVAANALQRWYFAPNYECLRVSEDSLGVELVGEGVKLLGADEMVMPDGSRKSSQRSSRASKLFTQAFTLKYSQIAARHPVYAQLKTLIDLAITAAYLQEHDAYGRAGWGAEIFRDESAYAIERFTPPQQIDCAVNAVRKGSRLLTPIGGGVVMTPRLALDPTNLSFDEDGQLAKTRDAIVLPADRWWWD
;
A
#
# COMPACT_ATOMS: atom_id res chain seq x y z
N GLN A 1 -42.95 43.54 -27.75
CA GLN A 1 -41.66 43.67 -27.04
C GLN A 1 -41.57 42.54 -26.02
N GLY A 2 -40.47 41.77 -26.04
CA GLY A 2 -40.08 40.91 -24.92
C GLY A 2 -40.47 39.43 -25.00
N GLY A 3 -39.83 38.66 -25.89
CA GLY A 3 -39.72 37.20 -25.77
C GLY A 3 -38.47 36.84 -24.96
N LEU A 4 -38.63 36.08 -23.88
CA LEU A 4 -37.53 35.58 -23.05
C LEU A 4 -37.11 34.19 -23.53
N GLY A 5 -36.01 34.13 -24.28
CA GLY A 5 -35.27 32.89 -24.56
C GLY A 5 -34.35 32.56 -23.39
N GLY A 6 -34.59 31.41 -22.76
CA GLY A 6 -33.71 30.84 -21.74
C GLY A 6 -32.50 30.19 -22.38
N GLN A 7 -31.35 30.86 -22.30
CA GLN A 7 -30.05 30.39 -22.76
C GLN A 7 -29.51 29.33 -21.77
N GLN A 8 -29.39 28.09 -22.23
CA GLN A 8 -28.66 27.02 -21.54
C GLN A 8 -27.18 27.38 -21.47
N GLY A 9 -26.70 27.71 -20.27
CA GLY A 9 -25.27 27.83 -19.97
C GLY A 9 -24.68 26.44 -19.75
N GLY A 10 -23.91 25.97 -20.73
CA GLY A 10 -23.05 24.80 -20.58
C GLY A 10 -21.96 25.08 -19.54
N GLN A 11 -22.04 24.37 -18.41
CA GLN A 11 -21.02 24.43 -17.38
C GLN A 11 -19.90 23.45 -17.76
N GLY A 12 -18.85 23.99 -18.38
CA GLY A 12 -17.61 23.28 -18.62
C GLY A 12 -16.97 22.88 -17.29
N GLY A 13 -16.74 21.57 -17.13
CA GLY A 13 -16.01 21.01 -16.00
C GLY A 13 -14.54 21.43 -16.06
N GLN A 14 -14.20 22.50 -15.34
CA GLN A 14 -12.82 22.77 -14.95
C GLN A 14 -12.47 21.83 -13.79
N GLY A 15 -11.72 20.79 -14.09
CA GLY A 15 -11.11 19.91 -13.11
C GLY A 15 -10.06 20.67 -12.30
N THR A 16 -10.41 21.01 -11.06
CA THR A 16 -9.41 21.25 -10.02
C THR A 16 -8.73 19.92 -9.73
N GLY A 17 -7.51 19.75 -10.23
CA GLY A 17 -6.65 18.61 -9.98
C GLY A 17 -6.43 18.41 -8.48
N SER A 18 -7.20 17.50 -7.90
CA SER A 18 -6.87 16.96 -6.58
C SER A 18 -5.78 15.92 -6.80
N GLN A 19 -4.56 16.23 -6.36
CA GLN A 19 -3.44 15.28 -6.27
C GLN A 19 -3.72 14.12 -5.31
N ALA A 20 -4.90 14.08 -4.68
CA ALA A 20 -5.35 13.02 -3.80
C ALA A 20 -5.74 11.71 -4.54
N GLY A 21 -5.41 11.55 -5.83
CA GLY A 21 -5.92 10.50 -6.72
C GLY A 21 -5.76 9.08 -6.19
N GLY A 22 -6.67 8.62 -5.34
CA GLY A 22 -6.63 7.30 -4.70
C GLY A 22 -5.84 7.24 -3.37
N SER A 23 -5.44 8.37 -2.79
CA SER A 23 -4.76 8.40 -1.48
C SER A 23 -5.43 9.38 -0.51
N GLY A 24 -5.39 9.04 0.77
CA GLY A 24 -5.87 9.85 1.88
C GLY A 24 -4.81 10.83 2.38
N VAL A 25 -3.70 11.00 1.64
CA VAL A 25 -2.76 12.10 1.80
C VAL A 25 -2.77 13.02 0.59
N VAL A 26 -2.39 14.27 0.82
CA VAL A 26 -2.03 15.24 -0.23
C VAL A 26 -0.59 15.64 0.01
N VAL A 27 0.20 15.63 -1.06
CA VAL A 27 1.57 16.14 -1.06
C VAL A 27 1.56 17.50 -1.74
N ASP A 28 1.93 18.55 -1.03
CA ASP A 28 1.97 19.89 -1.63
C ASP A 28 3.14 20.06 -2.61
N ALA A 29 3.21 21.21 -3.29
CA ALA A 29 4.25 21.47 -4.28
C ALA A 29 5.67 21.49 -3.71
N GLN A 30 5.82 21.56 -2.38
CA GLN A 30 7.10 21.48 -1.66
C GLN A 30 7.43 20.06 -1.22
N GLY A 31 6.58 19.07 -1.52
CA GLY A 31 6.80 17.68 -1.12
C GLY A 31 6.36 17.38 0.32
N VAL A 32 5.60 18.28 0.96
CA VAL A 32 5.13 18.10 2.33
C VAL A 32 3.80 17.34 2.35
N ILE A 33 3.77 16.26 3.11
CA ILE A 33 2.60 15.38 3.24
C ILE A 33 1.62 15.95 4.25
N ARG A 34 0.34 15.96 3.88
CA ARG A 34 -0.78 16.26 4.77
C ARG A 34 -1.81 15.15 4.70
N VAL A 35 -2.12 14.56 5.85
CA VAL A 35 -3.19 13.55 5.95
C VAL A 35 -4.55 14.22 5.90
N LEU A 36 -5.39 13.73 5.01
CA LEU A 36 -6.79 14.12 4.97
C LEU A 36 -7.57 13.36 6.05
N SER A 37 -8.45 14.07 6.75
CA SER A 37 -9.35 13.43 7.71
C SER A 37 -10.29 12.49 6.97
N MET A 38 -10.36 11.23 7.42
CA MET A 38 -11.32 10.25 6.90
C MET A 38 -12.73 10.77 7.17
N PRO A 39 -13.53 11.14 6.15
CA PRO A 39 -14.93 11.46 6.39
C PRO A 39 -15.62 10.18 6.90
N ASP A 40 -16.64 10.33 7.76
CA ASP A 40 -17.51 9.22 8.14
C ASP A 40 -18.36 8.85 6.91
N THR A 41 -17.77 8.10 5.98
CA THR A 41 -18.40 7.72 4.71
C THR A 41 -19.30 6.53 4.93
N LYS A 42 -20.37 6.74 5.72
CA LYS A 42 -21.58 5.92 5.61
C LYS A 42 -22.32 6.28 4.33
N LEU A 43 -21.64 6.16 3.18
CA LEU A 43 -22.32 6.03 1.92
C LEU A 43 -23.15 4.76 2.03
N ASP A 44 -24.47 4.92 1.94
CA ASP A 44 -25.36 3.79 2.00
C ASP A 44 -25.04 2.82 0.86
N ARG A 45 -25.00 1.53 1.18
CA ARG A 45 -24.72 0.43 0.23
C ARG A 45 -25.60 0.55 -1.02
N MET A 46 -26.85 1.02 -0.88
CA MET A 46 -27.76 1.27 -2.00
C MET A 46 -27.23 2.32 -2.98
N ARG A 47 -26.60 3.40 -2.49
CA ARG A 47 -26.01 4.44 -3.36
C ARG A 47 -24.85 3.88 -4.16
N ARG A 48 -23.98 3.07 -3.54
CA ARG A 48 -22.86 2.41 -4.25
C ARG A 48 -23.37 1.45 -5.32
N LYS A 49 -24.37 0.62 -4.99
CA LYS A 49 -25.01 -0.28 -5.97
C LYS A 49 -25.62 0.46 -7.16
N ALA A 50 -26.25 1.62 -6.91
CA ALA A 50 -26.81 2.42 -7.99
C ALA A 50 -25.73 3.00 -8.91
N ALA A 51 -24.63 3.51 -8.35
CA ALA A 51 -23.51 4.05 -9.12
C ALA A 51 -22.81 2.96 -9.96
N ALA A 52 -22.64 1.76 -9.42
CA ALA A 52 -21.98 0.66 -10.11
C ALA A 52 -22.75 0.10 -11.32
N ARG A 53 -24.04 0.45 -11.50
CA ARG A 53 -24.81 0.10 -12.70
C ARG A 53 -24.28 0.76 -13.98
N GLN A 54 -23.39 1.73 -13.85
CA GLN A 54 -22.71 2.36 -14.99
C GLN A 54 -21.59 1.48 -15.55
N LEU A 55 -21.16 0.45 -14.83
CA LEU A 55 -20.15 -0.50 -15.31
C LEU A 55 -20.74 -1.40 -16.41
N PRO A 56 -19.95 -1.80 -17.40
CA PRO A 56 -20.45 -2.59 -18.52
C PRO A 56 -20.71 -4.05 -18.12
N GLY A 57 -21.84 -4.59 -18.57
CA GLY A 57 -22.16 -6.03 -18.57
C GLY A 57 -21.76 -6.78 -17.31
N ASP A 58 -20.85 -7.75 -17.49
CA ASP A 58 -20.41 -8.70 -16.47
C ASP A 58 -19.69 -8.03 -15.27
N LEU A 59 -19.18 -6.80 -15.42
CA LEU A 59 -18.55 -6.05 -14.32
C LEU A 59 -19.56 -5.54 -13.28
N GLN A 60 -20.86 -5.63 -13.56
CA GLN A 60 -21.92 -5.36 -12.59
C GLN A 60 -22.16 -6.52 -11.61
N GLN A 61 -21.52 -7.68 -11.83
CA GLN A 61 -21.65 -8.84 -10.96
C GLN A 61 -20.34 -9.13 -10.20
N PRO A 62 -20.44 -9.52 -8.92
CA PRO A 62 -19.28 -10.00 -8.18
C PRO A 62 -18.84 -11.37 -8.70
N SER A 63 -17.54 -11.63 -8.61
CA SER A 63 -16.93 -12.90 -8.99
C SER A 63 -16.07 -13.43 -7.85
N LYS A 64 -16.13 -14.73 -7.61
CA LYS A 64 -15.27 -15.39 -6.62
C LYS A 64 -13.85 -15.61 -7.13
N LEU A 65 -13.69 -15.70 -8.45
CA LEU A 65 -12.43 -16.03 -9.10
C LEU A 65 -12.40 -15.40 -10.49
N ARG A 66 -12.30 -14.08 -10.55
CA ARG A 66 -12.03 -13.35 -11.79
C ARG A 66 -10.58 -13.57 -12.17
N LYS A 67 -10.33 -13.81 -13.46
CA LYS A 67 -9.01 -14.02 -14.04
C LYS A 67 -8.66 -12.83 -14.93
N VAL A 68 -7.40 -12.40 -14.88
CA VAL A 68 -6.84 -11.33 -15.69
C VAL A 68 -5.54 -11.83 -16.30
N ALA A 69 -5.53 -12.00 -17.63
CA ALA A 69 -4.38 -12.43 -18.42
C ALA A 69 -3.51 -11.21 -18.78
N LEU A 70 -2.30 -11.15 -18.24
CA LEU A 70 -1.46 -9.95 -18.25
C LEU A 70 -0.91 -9.61 -19.63
N GLY A 71 -0.50 -10.61 -20.42
CA GLY A 71 -0.02 -10.37 -21.78
C GLY A 71 -1.11 -9.82 -22.69
N ARG A 72 -2.33 -10.34 -22.56
CA ARG A 72 -3.50 -9.84 -23.30
C ARG A 72 -3.97 -8.48 -22.80
N LEU A 73 -3.93 -8.24 -21.49
CA LEU A 73 -4.23 -6.91 -20.94
C LEU A 73 -3.23 -5.89 -21.50
N GLU A 74 -1.94 -6.22 -21.56
CA GLU A 74 -0.93 -5.35 -22.15
C GLU A 74 -1.21 -5.04 -23.62
N ALA A 75 -1.58 -6.04 -24.42
CA ALA A 75 -1.96 -5.84 -25.81
C ALA A 75 -3.20 -4.92 -25.96
N ALA A 76 -4.20 -5.06 -25.08
CA ALA A 76 -5.40 -4.23 -25.08
C ALA A 76 -5.09 -2.77 -24.65
N VAL A 77 -4.22 -2.60 -23.65
CA VAL A 77 -3.74 -1.28 -23.22
C VAL A 77 -2.93 -0.61 -24.33
N ARG A 78 -2.03 -1.35 -24.99
CA ARG A 78 -1.26 -0.86 -26.14
C ARG A 78 -2.18 -0.33 -27.24
N ALA A 79 -3.16 -1.13 -27.67
CA ALA A 79 -4.10 -0.74 -28.72
C ALA A 79 -4.91 0.52 -28.34
N THR A 80 -5.30 0.64 -27.07
CA THR A 80 -6.01 1.81 -26.54
C THR A 80 -5.14 3.08 -26.62
N LEU A 81 -3.88 2.97 -26.19
CA LEU A 81 -2.94 4.09 -26.18
C LEU A 81 -2.52 4.52 -27.59
N GLU A 82 -2.29 3.57 -28.50
CA GLU A 82 -2.01 3.83 -29.92
C GLU A 82 -3.18 4.51 -30.63
N ALA A 83 -4.42 4.25 -30.20
CA ALA A 83 -5.61 4.95 -30.65
C ALA A 83 -5.77 6.36 -30.04
N GLY A 84 -4.84 6.80 -29.19
CA GLY A 84 -4.88 8.10 -28.51
C GLY A 84 -5.97 8.19 -27.43
N GLN A 85 -6.47 7.04 -26.95
CA GLN A 85 -7.51 6.97 -25.93
C GLN A 85 -6.90 6.80 -24.54
N PRO A 86 -7.51 7.38 -23.48
CA PRO A 86 -7.09 7.10 -22.12
C PRO A 86 -7.43 5.65 -21.76
N VAL A 87 -6.59 5.02 -20.93
CA VAL A 87 -6.85 3.67 -20.40
C VAL A 87 -8.18 3.64 -19.65
N PRO A 88 -9.16 2.81 -20.06
CA PRO A 88 -10.46 2.72 -19.41
C PRO A 88 -10.35 2.26 -17.96
N ASP A 89 -11.34 2.67 -17.13
CA ASP A 89 -11.42 2.28 -15.72
C ASP A 89 -11.45 0.75 -15.52
N GLU A 90 -11.99 -0.04 -16.48
CA GLU A 90 -11.95 -1.50 -16.40
C GLU A 90 -10.51 -2.06 -16.42
N MET A 91 -9.64 -1.51 -17.28
CA MET A 91 -8.23 -1.91 -17.35
C MET A 91 -7.46 -1.35 -16.16
N ALA A 92 -7.69 -0.07 -15.82
CA ALA A 92 -7.01 0.59 -14.70
C ALA A 92 -7.28 -0.11 -13.35
N ASN A 93 -8.45 -0.74 -13.20
CA ASN A 93 -8.87 -1.45 -11.98
C ASN A 93 -8.82 -2.99 -12.11
N LEU A 94 -8.09 -3.53 -13.10
CA LEU A 94 -7.95 -4.97 -13.35
C LEU A 94 -9.28 -5.74 -13.28
N ALA A 95 -10.29 -5.24 -14.00
CA ALA A 95 -11.64 -5.79 -14.06
C ALA A 95 -12.31 -5.95 -12.68
N GLY A 96 -11.98 -5.10 -11.71
CA GLY A 96 -12.61 -5.08 -10.39
C GLY A 96 -12.02 -6.09 -9.41
N LEU A 97 -10.84 -6.66 -9.67
CA LEU A 97 -10.12 -7.49 -8.71
C LEU A 97 -9.94 -6.74 -7.39
N THR A 98 -10.35 -7.35 -6.29
CA THR A 98 -10.18 -6.82 -4.92
C THR A 98 -8.96 -7.40 -4.21
N ARG A 99 -8.44 -8.52 -4.72
CA ARG A 99 -7.23 -9.21 -4.23
C ARG A 99 -6.66 -10.10 -5.32
N VAL A 100 -5.34 -10.16 -5.43
CA VAL A 100 -4.66 -11.25 -6.14
C VAL A 100 -4.58 -12.43 -5.17
N GLN A 101 -5.30 -13.51 -5.48
CA GLN A 101 -5.27 -14.73 -4.68
C GLN A 101 -4.38 -15.78 -5.33
N TYR A 102 -4.44 -15.90 -6.65
CA TYR A 102 -3.67 -16.85 -7.42
C TYR A 102 -2.88 -16.17 -8.52
N VAL A 103 -1.73 -16.75 -8.83
CA VAL A 103 -0.91 -16.43 -10.00
C VAL A 103 -0.68 -17.73 -10.74
N PHE A 104 -1.17 -17.80 -11.97
CA PHE A 104 -1.03 -18.96 -12.84
C PHE A 104 -0.17 -18.61 -14.04
N ILE A 105 0.89 -19.38 -14.25
CA ILE A 105 1.80 -19.20 -15.36
C ILE A 105 1.46 -20.27 -16.39
N TYR A 106 1.18 -19.84 -17.62
CA TYR A 106 0.95 -20.70 -18.77
C TYR A 106 2.14 -20.52 -19.71
N PRO A 107 3.06 -21.50 -19.79
CA PRO A 107 4.18 -21.40 -20.70
C PRO A 107 3.74 -21.34 -22.16
N ALA A 108 4.53 -20.66 -22.99
CA ALA A 108 4.39 -20.68 -24.43
C ALA A 108 4.62 -22.11 -24.97
N THR A 109 3.82 -22.54 -25.94
CA THR A 109 3.93 -23.87 -26.56
C THR A 109 4.05 -23.74 -28.07
N GLY A 110 5.22 -24.05 -28.61
CA GLY A 110 5.50 -23.87 -30.04
C GLY A 110 5.33 -22.40 -30.43
N ASP A 111 4.44 -22.13 -31.39
CA ASP A 111 4.13 -20.77 -31.85
C ASP A 111 3.01 -20.09 -31.06
N GLN A 112 2.40 -20.76 -30.07
CA GLN A 112 1.36 -20.16 -29.24
C GLN A 112 1.99 -19.42 -28.06
N PRO A 113 1.78 -18.09 -27.94
CA PRO A 113 2.26 -17.35 -26.78
C PRO A 113 1.55 -17.87 -25.53
N GLY A 114 2.30 -17.94 -24.44
CA GLY A 114 1.77 -18.22 -23.12
C GLY A 114 1.08 -17.00 -22.53
N ASP A 115 0.75 -17.07 -21.24
CA ASP A 115 0.28 -15.90 -20.50
C ASP A 115 0.53 -16.08 -19.00
N ILE A 116 0.45 -14.98 -18.27
CA ILE A 116 0.48 -14.95 -16.81
C ILE A 116 -0.89 -14.44 -16.37
N VAL A 117 -1.60 -15.25 -15.58
CA VAL A 117 -2.96 -14.96 -15.15
C VAL A 117 -2.98 -14.66 -13.66
N LEU A 118 -3.40 -13.43 -13.31
CA LEU A 118 -3.78 -13.10 -11.95
C LEU A 118 -5.23 -13.50 -11.73
N ALA A 119 -5.54 -14.15 -10.61
CA ALA A 119 -6.91 -14.53 -10.29
C ALA A 119 -7.28 -14.28 -8.83
N GLY A 120 -8.55 -13.97 -8.58
CA GLY A 120 -9.04 -13.74 -7.23
C GLY A 120 -10.46 -13.17 -7.18
N PRO A 121 -10.95 -12.78 -5.99
CA PRO A 121 -12.27 -12.19 -5.85
C PRO A 121 -12.34 -10.81 -6.52
N ALA A 122 -13.43 -10.54 -7.21
CA ALA A 122 -13.71 -9.27 -7.86
C ALA A 122 -15.12 -8.77 -7.56
N GLU A 123 -15.29 -7.46 -7.58
CA GLU A 123 -16.57 -6.80 -7.33
C GLU A 123 -16.81 -5.65 -8.31
N PRO A 124 -18.07 -5.28 -8.55
CA PRO A 124 -18.40 -3.95 -9.05
C PRO A 124 -17.86 -2.90 -8.09
N TRP A 125 -17.46 -1.74 -8.60
CA TRP A 125 -16.79 -0.72 -7.80
C TRP A 125 -17.37 0.68 -7.93
N VAL A 126 -16.95 1.52 -7.00
CA VAL A 126 -17.20 2.97 -6.98
C VAL A 126 -15.95 3.68 -6.46
N ARG A 127 -15.95 5.01 -6.50
CA ARG A 127 -14.91 5.82 -5.86
C ARG A 127 -15.34 6.25 -4.46
N ASP A 128 -14.43 6.17 -3.50
CA ASP A 128 -14.63 6.72 -2.15
C ASP A 128 -14.43 8.25 -2.14
N ALA A 129 -14.48 8.86 -0.95
CA ALA A 129 -14.31 10.31 -0.80
C ALA A 129 -12.90 10.82 -1.16
N PHE A 130 -11.91 9.94 -1.26
CA PHE A 130 -10.54 10.20 -1.68
C PHE A 130 -10.29 9.80 -3.15
N GLY A 131 -11.35 9.42 -3.87
CA GLY A 131 -11.23 8.96 -5.25
C GLY A 131 -10.71 7.53 -5.39
N ARG A 132 -10.50 6.78 -4.29
CA ARG A 132 -10.05 5.39 -4.31
C ARG A 132 -11.10 4.49 -4.92
N PRO A 133 -10.74 3.65 -5.90
CA PRO A 133 -11.65 2.62 -6.38
C PRO A 133 -11.82 1.55 -5.29
N ILE A 134 -13.06 1.35 -4.84
CA ILE A 134 -13.43 0.37 -3.81
C ILE A 134 -14.59 -0.51 -4.27
N GLY A 135 -14.57 -1.78 -3.85
CA GLY A 135 -15.67 -2.72 -4.06
C GLY A 135 -16.98 -2.21 -3.44
N VAL A 136 -18.09 -2.41 -4.13
CA VAL A 136 -19.42 -1.95 -3.69
C VAL A 136 -19.84 -2.63 -2.39
N GLU A 137 -19.53 -3.92 -2.24
CA GLU A 137 -19.96 -4.74 -1.13
C GLU A 137 -18.95 -4.74 0.00
N SER A 138 -17.69 -5.09 -0.29
CA SER A 138 -16.64 -5.21 0.72
C SER A 138 -16.03 -3.88 1.14
N THR A 139 -16.17 -2.83 0.33
CA THR A 139 -15.43 -1.56 0.46
C THR A 139 -13.91 -1.73 0.42
N THR A 140 -13.43 -2.89 -0.04
CA THR A 140 -12.01 -3.16 -0.23
C THR A 140 -11.51 -2.41 -1.47
N PRO A 141 -10.36 -1.72 -1.40
CA PRO A 141 -9.67 -1.18 -2.56
C PRO A 141 -9.44 -2.21 -3.65
N LEU A 142 -9.53 -1.78 -4.90
CA LEU A 142 -9.22 -2.66 -6.04
C LEU A 142 -7.72 -2.76 -6.27
N VAL A 143 -7.32 -3.81 -6.97
CA VAL A 143 -5.97 -3.93 -7.53
C VAL A 143 -5.88 -3.02 -8.75
N GLN A 144 -4.95 -2.06 -8.72
CA GLN A 144 -4.79 -1.07 -9.77
C GLN A 144 -3.61 -1.42 -10.69
N LEU A 145 -3.79 -1.17 -11.99
CA LEU A 145 -2.78 -1.43 -13.01
C LEU A 145 -1.51 -0.60 -12.80
N GLU A 146 -1.61 0.63 -12.30
CA GLU A 146 -0.44 1.48 -12.03
C GLU A 146 0.46 0.92 -10.91
N ASP A 147 -0.15 0.28 -9.91
CA ASP A 147 0.56 -0.35 -8.79
C ASP A 147 1.21 -1.67 -9.24
N LEU A 148 0.52 -2.44 -10.10
CA LEU A 148 1.10 -3.61 -10.75
C LEU A 148 2.29 -3.21 -11.63
N ALA A 149 2.16 -2.16 -12.45
CA ALA A 149 3.23 -1.65 -13.28
C ALA A 149 4.45 -1.22 -12.46
N ALA A 150 4.24 -0.52 -11.33
CA ALA A 150 5.32 -0.18 -10.40
C ALA A 150 6.03 -1.43 -9.85
N ALA A 151 5.31 -2.48 -9.48
CA ALA A 151 5.90 -3.74 -9.03
C ALA A 151 6.67 -4.47 -10.15
N LEU A 152 6.13 -4.53 -11.37
CA LEU A 152 6.81 -5.14 -12.53
C LEU A 152 8.09 -4.39 -12.93
N ARG A 153 8.14 -3.07 -12.69
CA ARG A 153 9.36 -2.25 -12.90
C ARG A 153 10.42 -2.48 -11.82
N ALA A 154 10.00 -2.77 -10.59
CA ALA A 154 10.90 -3.15 -9.51
C ALA A 154 11.52 -4.54 -9.75
N PHE A 155 10.76 -5.46 -10.36
CA PHE A 155 11.19 -6.85 -10.65
C PHE A 155 10.99 -7.20 -12.14
N PRO A 156 11.75 -6.58 -13.06
CA PRO A 156 11.61 -6.80 -14.49
C PRO A 156 12.17 -8.18 -14.93
N PRO A 157 11.80 -8.68 -16.12
CA PRO A 157 12.49 -9.81 -16.73
C PRO A 157 14.01 -9.63 -16.73
N GLY A 158 14.74 -10.68 -16.35
CA GLY A 158 16.20 -10.66 -16.26
C GLY A 158 16.71 -11.39 -15.03
N GLN A 159 17.96 -11.10 -14.66
CA GLN A 159 18.57 -11.71 -13.48
C GLN A 159 17.86 -11.22 -12.21
N PRO A 160 17.54 -12.13 -11.28
CA PRO A 160 16.93 -11.73 -10.04
C PRO A 160 17.83 -10.81 -9.19
N ALA A 161 17.22 -9.82 -8.53
CA ALA A 161 17.92 -8.87 -7.68
C ALA A 161 17.26 -8.73 -6.31
N ASP A 162 18.08 -8.72 -5.25
CA ASP A 162 17.60 -8.47 -3.89
C ASP A 162 17.30 -6.98 -3.71
N LEU A 163 16.08 -6.59 -4.06
CA LEU A 163 15.59 -5.22 -3.99
C LEU A 163 14.72 -5.01 -2.74
N LEU A 164 15.08 -4.01 -1.94
CA LEU A 164 14.19 -3.48 -0.92
C LEU A 164 13.20 -2.51 -1.58
N VAL A 165 11.91 -2.74 -1.36
CA VAL A 165 10.84 -1.82 -1.75
C VAL A 165 10.21 -1.26 -0.48
N GLY A 166 10.09 0.06 -0.35
CA GLY A 166 9.59 0.61 0.89
C GLY A 166 9.68 2.12 1.02
N CYS A 167 9.41 2.57 2.24
CA CYS A 167 9.62 3.95 2.64
C CYS A 167 10.14 4.02 4.07
N SER A 168 10.79 5.11 4.42
CA SER A 168 11.05 5.49 5.80
C SER A 168 10.63 6.92 6.07
N ILE A 169 10.13 7.18 7.28
CA ILE A 169 9.86 8.51 7.78
C ILE A 169 10.68 8.66 9.05
N ASP A 170 11.69 9.52 9.01
CA ASP A 170 12.70 9.64 10.04
C ASP A 170 12.95 11.10 10.41
N PRO A 171 13.07 11.43 11.72
CA PRO A 171 13.52 12.74 12.13
C PRO A 171 14.95 13.00 11.63
N THR A 172 15.25 14.25 11.31
CA THR A 172 16.59 14.66 10.89
C THR A 172 17.57 14.59 12.07
N GLN A 173 18.86 14.40 11.79
CA GLN A 173 19.89 14.42 12.84
C GLN A 173 19.92 15.75 13.59
N GLU A 174 19.76 16.85 12.84
CA GLU A 174 19.63 18.20 13.41
C GLU A 174 18.40 18.32 14.30
N GLY A 175 17.24 17.84 13.85
CA GLY A 175 15.99 17.85 14.63
C GLY A 175 16.12 17.08 15.94
N LEU A 176 16.77 15.90 15.90
CA LEU A 176 17.05 15.12 17.12
C LEU A 176 17.97 15.87 18.08
N ALA A 177 19.03 16.53 17.57
CA ALA A 177 19.94 17.34 18.39
C ALA A 177 19.24 18.55 19.02
N ASN A 178 18.42 19.26 18.24
CA ASN A 178 17.63 20.39 18.69
C ASN A 178 16.60 19.99 19.76
N MET A 179 15.92 18.85 19.56
CA MET A 179 15.00 18.29 20.56
C MET A 179 15.74 17.95 21.86
N GLN A 180 16.92 17.34 21.79
CA GLN A 180 17.71 17.02 22.98
C GLN A 180 18.14 18.29 23.73
N ALA A 181 18.57 19.33 22.99
CA ALA A 181 18.92 20.64 23.56
C ALA A 181 17.72 21.31 24.25
N PHE A 182 16.55 21.27 23.62
CA PHE A 182 15.30 21.80 24.17
C PHE A 182 14.90 21.11 25.48
N LEU A 183 15.00 19.78 25.53
CA LEU A 183 14.64 19.01 26.73
C LEU A 183 15.62 19.22 27.89
N ASN A 184 16.92 19.33 27.59
CA ASN A 184 17.92 19.71 28.60
C ASN A 184 17.58 21.09 29.21
N LYS A 185 17.18 22.05 28.37
CA LYS A 185 16.80 23.41 28.81
C LYS A 185 15.55 23.40 29.70
N ILE A 186 14.51 22.66 29.34
CA ILE A 186 13.26 22.61 30.12
C ILE A 186 13.44 21.87 31.45
N GLY A 187 14.19 20.75 31.44
CA GLY A 187 14.49 19.99 32.65
C GLY A 187 15.20 20.82 33.73
N LEU A 188 15.95 21.85 33.32
CA LEU A 188 16.70 22.75 34.21
C LEU A 188 15.90 24.00 34.65
N VAL A 189 14.99 24.52 33.82
CA VAL A 189 14.46 25.89 33.99
C VAL A 189 12.96 25.95 34.33
N ASN A 190 12.13 25.02 33.83
CA ASN A 190 10.69 25.09 34.05
C ASN A 190 10.03 23.70 34.14
N PRO A 191 10.20 22.99 35.27
CA PRO A 191 9.56 21.68 35.48
C PRO A 191 8.02 21.77 35.48
N GLN A 192 7.43 22.96 35.59
CA GLN A 192 5.98 23.21 35.63
C GLN A 192 5.41 23.82 34.33
N GLY A 193 6.20 23.93 33.25
CA GLY A 193 5.71 24.44 31.96
C GLY A 193 4.45 23.70 31.48
N SER A 194 3.53 24.43 30.83
CA SER A 194 2.27 23.85 30.41
C SER A 194 2.51 22.74 29.39
N MET A 195 1.67 21.72 29.40
CA MET A 195 1.89 20.54 28.55
C MET A 195 1.92 20.92 27.05
N LEU A 196 1.08 21.88 26.69
CA LEU A 196 0.96 22.39 25.32
C LEU A 196 2.24 23.08 24.84
N GLU A 197 2.86 23.93 25.69
CA GLU A 197 4.11 24.62 25.36
C GLU A 197 5.26 23.63 25.12
N ILE A 198 5.33 22.57 25.92
CA ILE A 198 6.37 21.55 25.78
C ILE A 198 6.18 20.74 24.50
N VAL A 199 4.94 20.33 24.18
CA VAL A 199 4.64 19.64 22.91
C VAL A 199 4.98 20.51 21.72
N ASN A 200 4.56 21.78 21.74
CA ASN A 200 4.82 22.70 20.64
C ASN A 200 6.32 22.95 20.47
N GLY A 201 7.04 23.25 21.55
CA GLY A 201 8.48 23.48 21.47
C GLY A 201 9.27 22.23 21.07
N MET A 202 8.81 21.02 21.42
CA MET A 202 9.42 19.78 20.90
C MET A 202 9.15 19.59 19.42
N ARG A 203 7.91 19.81 18.97
CA ARG A 203 7.55 19.72 17.56
C ARG A 203 8.36 20.71 16.71
N GLU A 204 8.51 21.94 17.21
CA GLU A 204 9.34 22.97 16.59
C GLU A 204 10.81 22.60 16.59
N ALA A 205 11.34 22.10 17.71
CA ALA A 205 12.75 21.69 17.80
C ALA A 205 13.07 20.49 16.90
N LEU A 206 12.17 19.50 16.84
CA LEU A 206 12.36 18.31 16.02
C LEU A 206 12.22 18.61 14.52
N GLY A 207 11.38 19.58 14.16
CA GLY A 207 11.18 20.00 12.78
C GLY A 207 10.50 18.94 11.90
N PRO A 208 10.41 19.18 10.58
CA PRO A 208 9.89 18.20 9.64
C PRO A 208 10.76 16.95 9.61
N GLN A 209 10.12 15.80 9.43
CA GLN A 209 10.79 14.51 9.24
C GLN A 209 11.01 14.25 7.76
N THR A 210 12.13 13.61 7.42
CA THR A 210 12.49 13.24 6.06
C THR A 210 11.74 11.97 5.65
N VAL A 211 11.23 11.96 4.42
CA VAL A 211 10.68 10.77 3.77
C VAL A 211 11.64 10.26 2.72
N THR A 212 11.99 8.98 2.83
CA THR A 212 12.80 8.26 1.84
C THR A 212 11.94 7.17 1.22
N ILE A 213 12.05 6.98 -0.10
CA ILE A 213 11.40 5.90 -0.86
C ILE A 213 12.49 5.04 -1.49
N ASP A 214 12.36 3.72 -1.35
CA ASP A 214 13.32 2.74 -1.83
C ASP A 214 12.66 1.77 -2.81
N GLY A 215 13.39 1.37 -3.85
CA GLY A 215 13.01 0.32 -4.81
C GLY A 215 11.93 0.67 -5.84
N ILE A 216 11.23 1.79 -5.66
CA ILE A 216 10.22 2.30 -6.59
C ILE A 216 10.35 3.81 -6.77
N SER A 217 9.72 4.35 -7.82
CA SER A 217 9.67 5.79 -8.04
C SER A 217 8.79 6.50 -7.00
N PRO A 218 9.26 7.59 -6.37
CA PRO A 218 8.48 8.35 -5.38
C PRO A 218 7.30 9.11 -6.00
N ARG A 219 7.23 9.20 -7.34
CA ARG A 219 6.18 9.89 -8.09
C ARG A 219 4.97 9.02 -8.40
N THR A 220 4.84 7.85 -7.78
CA THR A 220 3.79 6.86 -8.06
C THR A 220 2.71 6.83 -6.98
N HIS A 221 1.52 6.32 -7.33
CA HIS A 221 0.47 6.01 -6.35
C HIS A 221 0.97 5.03 -5.29
N TYR A 222 1.74 4.02 -5.70
CA TYR A 222 2.43 3.06 -4.82
C TYR A 222 3.19 3.77 -3.68
N ALA A 223 4.02 4.77 -4.01
CA ALA A 223 4.78 5.54 -3.02
C ALA A 223 3.88 6.32 -2.03
N GLN A 224 2.76 6.88 -2.52
CA GLN A 224 1.81 7.61 -1.66
C GLN A 224 1.17 6.69 -0.62
N VAL A 225 0.74 5.49 -1.04
CA VAL A 225 0.07 4.53 -0.16
C VAL A 225 0.98 4.02 0.94
N ILE A 226 2.22 3.64 0.62
CA ILE A 226 3.15 3.10 1.64
C ILE A 226 3.50 4.15 2.70
N VAL A 227 3.66 5.41 2.28
CA VAL A 227 3.92 6.55 3.17
C VAL A 227 2.68 6.86 4.03
N GLU A 228 1.49 6.90 3.43
CA GLU A 228 0.25 7.12 4.16
C GLU A 228 0.02 6.05 5.23
N ALA A 229 0.21 4.77 4.87
CA ALA A 229 -0.01 3.65 5.78
C ALA A 229 0.92 3.73 7.00
N ASP A 230 2.21 3.96 6.79
CA ASP A 230 3.19 4.13 7.88
C ASP A 230 2.85 5.33 8.75
N TYR A 231 2.60 6.50 8.15
CA TYR A 231 2.35 7.71 8.93
C TYR A 231 1.07 7.60 9.78
N ARG A 232 -0.03 7.09 9.21
CA ARG A 232 -1.26 6.85 9.97
C ARG A 232 -1.07 5.84 11.09
N MET A 233 -0.30 4.78 10.87
CA MET A 233 0.02 3.81 11.92
C MET A 233 0.76 4.49 13.08
N LYS A 234 1.69 5.40 12.79
CA LYS A 234 2.38 6.20 13.82
C LYS A 234 1.41 7.08 14.58
N LEU A 235 0.51 7.80 13.88
CA LEU A 235 -0.54 8.62 14.51
C LEU A 235 -1.44 7.78 15.43
N ILE A 236 -1.81 6.56 15.03
CA ILE A 236 -2.56 5.61 15.86
C ILE A 236 -1.74 5.19 17.08
N GLY A 237 -0.47 4.83 16.89
CA GLY A 237 0.41 4.39 17.96
C GLY A 237 0.53 5.42 19.10
N ILE A 238 0.62 6.70 18.75
CA ILE A 238 0.70 7.81 19.73
C ILE A 238 -0.64 8.37 20.15
N GLY A 239 -1.75 7.88 19.60
CA GLY A 239 -3.10 8.34 19.94
C GLY A 239 -3.45 9.74 19.42
N LEU A 240 -2.81 10.20 18.34
CA LEU A 240 -3.30 11.35 17.57
C LEU A 240 -4.37 10.95 16.54
N GLU A 241 -4.40 9.68 16.14
CA GLU A 241 -5.49 9.09 15.37
C GLU A 241 -6.13 7.96 16.19
N LYS A 242 -7.46 7.89 16.18
CA LYS A 242 -8.19 6.82 16.88
C LYS A 242 -8.01 5.52 16.10
N PRO A 243 -7.67 4.39 16.75
CA PRO A 243 -7.60 3.12 16.04
C PRO A 243 -8.96 2.77 15.44
N PRO A 244 -9.01 2.27 14.18
CA PRO A 244 -10.28 2.01 13.49
C PRO A 244 -11.05 0.81 14.07
N VAL A 245 -10.37 0.00 14.90
CA VAL A 245 -10.94 -1.10 15.67
C VAL A 245 -10.46 -1.02 17.12
N ARG A 246 -11.15 -1.69 18.05
CA ARG A 246 -10.74 -1.70 19.46
C ARG A 246 -9.43 -2.47 19.62
N MET A 247 -8.37 -1.77 19.97
CA MET A 247 -7.05 -2.31 20.31
C MET A 247 -6.33 -1.36 21.28
N SER A 248 -5.34 -1.89 21.99
CA SER A 248 -4.43 -1.06 22.78
C SER A 248 -3.40 -0.41 21.86
N THR A 249 -3.25 0.90 21.96
CA THR A 249 -2.20 1.65 21.27
C THR A 249 -0.92 1.68 22.11
N TRP A 250 0.21 2.05 21.52
CA TRP A 250 1.46 2.18 22.27
C TRP A 250 1.33 3.17 23.44
N ILE A 251 0.58 4.26 23.23
CA ILE A 251 0.34 5.27 24.25
C ILE A 251 -0.53 4.76 25.42
N ASP A 252 -1.49 3.86 25.14
CA ASP A 252 -2.30 3.24 26.20
C ASP A 252 -1.48 2.34 27.12
N LEU A 253 -0.49 1.65 26.52
CA LEU A 253 0.34 0.61 27.12
C LEU A 253 1.57 1.17 27.84
N THR A 254 1.94 2.41 27.57
CA THR A 254 3.12 3.03 28.18
C THR A 254 2.80 3.56 29.59
N SER A 255 3.70 3.30 30.53
CA SER A 255 3.60 3.77 31.92
C SER A 255 4.60 4.88 32.22
N ALA A 256 4.30 5.72 33.21
CA ALA A 256 5.22 6.73 33.72
C ALA A 256 6.52 6.07 34.22
N GLY A 257 7.63 6.27 33.51
CA GLY A 257 8.96 5.74 33.86
C GLY A 257 9.42 4.50 33.08
N SER A 258 8.57 3.89 32.24
CA SER A 258 8.96 2.69 31.45
C SER A 258 9.71 3.00 30.15
N VAL A 259 9.75 4.26 29.74
CA VAL A 259 10.44 4.72 28.54
C VAL A 259 11.30 5.91 28.95
N ALA A 260 12.60 5.86 28.67
CA ALA A 260 13.45 7.03 28.87
C ALA A 260 12.86 8.19 28.07
N ALA A 261 12.72 9.36 28.68
CA ALA A 261 12.48 10.58 27.91
C ALA A 261 13.54 10.59 26.78
N ASN A 262 13.09 10.57 25.52
CA ASN A 262 13.91 10.64 24.29
C ASN A 262 14.24 9.30 23.61
N ALA A 263 13.73 8.16 24.09
CA ALA A 263 13.94 6.88 23.40
C ALA A 263 13.09 6.78 22.11
N LEU A 264 13.69 7.15 20.97
CA LEU A 264 13.11 7.03 19.62
C LEU A 264 12.47 5.65 19.44
N GLN A 265 11.15 5.63 19.25
CA GLN A 265 10.45 4.39 18.89
C GLN A 265 10.45 4.24 17.37
N ARG A 266 10.66 3.02 16.88
CA ARG A 266 10.68 2.72 15.45
C ARG A 266 9.81 1.51 15.15
N TRP A 267 8.85 1.70 14.25
CA TRP A 267 7.93 0.64 13.80
C TRP A 267 8.00 0.46 12.29
N TYR A 268 7.89 -0.77 11.82
CA TYR A 268 7.92 -1.07 10.39
C TYR A 268 6.79 -2.01 10.00
N PHE A 269 6.04 -1.66 8.96
CA PHE A 269 5.28 -2.68 8.25
C PHE A 269 6.25 -3.53 7.42
N ALA A 270 6.04 -4.83 7.45
CA ALA A 270 6.74 -5.78 6.60
C ALA A 270 5.78 -6.86 6.12
N PRO A 271 6.07 -7.55 5.01
CA PRO A 271 5.32 -8.73 4.62
C PRO A 271 5.37 -9.79 5.73
N ASN A 272 4.27 -10.51 5.92
CA ASN A 272 4.36 -11.82 6.55
C ASN A 272 4.85 -12.81 5.49
N TYR A 273 6.15 -13.11 5.48
CA TYR A 273 6.80 -13.86 4.40
C TYR A 273 6.31 -15.31 4.22
N GLU A 274 5.69 -15.91 5.24
CA GLU A 274 4.99 -17.19 5.14
C GLU A 274 3.62 -17.02 4.43
N CYS A 275 3.65 -16.57 3.17
CA CYS A 275 2.46 -16.16 2.43
C CYS A 275 2.31 -16.81 1.05
N LEU A 276 3.17 -17.76 0.69
CA LEU A 276 3.10 -18.43 -0.61
C LEU A 276 2.86 -19.92 -0.44
N ARG A 277 1.85 -20.41 -1.16
CA ARG A 277 1.72 -21.82 -1.50
C ARG A 277 2.02 -22.01 -2.98
N VAL A 278 2.90 -22.94 -3.31
CA VAL A 278 3.41 -23.12 -4.69
C VAL A 278 3.16 -24.57 -5.16
N SER A 279 2.77 -24.73 -6.43
CA SER A 279 2.64 -26.02 -7.09
C SER A 279 4.01 -26.67 -7.34
N GLU A 280 4.05 -27.99 -7.46
CA GLU A 280 5.29 -28.75 -7.70
C GLU A 280 6.05 -28.26 -8.96
N ASP A 281 5.33 -27.90 -10.01
CA ASP A 281 5.88 -27.40 -11.28
C ASP A 281 6.19 -25.89 -11.29
N SER A 282 6.00 -25.20 -10.15
CA SER A 282 6.22 -23.75 -10.00
C SER A 282 5.47 -22.91 -11.05
N LEU A 283 4.25 -23.32 -11.38
CA LEU A 283 3.40 -22.65 -12.36
C LEU A 283 2.05 -22.21 -11.76
N GLY A 284 1.75 -22.62 -10.53
CA GLY A 284 0.61 -22.17 -9.75
C GLY A 284 1.10 -21.65 -8.40
N VAL A 285 0.68 -20.43 -8.07
CA VAL A 285 0.97 -19.79 -6.79
C VAL A 285 -0.34 -19.34 -6.16
N GLU A 286 -0.49 -19.55 -4.86
CA GLU A 286 -1.54 -18.97 -4.05
C GLU A 286 -0.94 -18.07 -2.97
N LEU A 287 -1.41 -16.82 -2.93
CA LEU A 287 -1.09 -15.85 -1.88
C LEU A 287 -1.99 -16.11 -0.67
N VAL A 288 -1.42 -16.76 0.35
CA VAL A 288 -2.13 -17.18 1.57
C VAL A 288 -1.94 -16.20 2.74
N GLY A 289 -2.87 -16.24 3.68
CA GLY A 289 -2.80 -15.45 4.91
C GLY A 289 -3.13 -13.96 4.74
N GLU A 290 -2.80 -13.21 5.80
CA GLU A 290 -3.13 -11.78 5.97
C GLU A 290 -2.05 -10.83 5.38
N GLY A 291 -0.90 -11.37 4.97
CA GLY A 291 0.11 -10.68 4.16
C GLY A 291 0.96 -9.61 4.83
N VAL A 292 0.55 -9.04 5.98
CA VAL A 292 1.25 -7.89 6.60
C VAL A 292 1.44 -8.07 8.11
N LYS A 293 2.62 -7.70 8.60
CA LYS A 293 2.95 -7.60 10.03
C LYS A 293 3.55 -6.23 10.36
N LEU A 294 3.30 -5.77 11.60
CA LEU A 294 3.96 -4.61 12.18
C LEU A 294 5.08 -5.11 13.10
N LEU A 295 6.27 -4.54 12.98
CA LEU A 295 7.48 -4.93 13.71
C LEU A 295 8.07 -3.75 14.48
N GLY A 296 8.71 -4.03 15.61
CA GLY A 296 9.66 -3.10 16.25
C GLY A 296 11.03 -3.17 15.57
N ALA A 297 11.88 -2.15 15.77
CA ALA A 297 13.21 -2.11 15.15
C ALA A 297 14.14 -3.28 15.51
N ASP A 298 13.99 -3.89 16.69
CA ASP A 298 14.75 -5.05 17.14
C ASP A 298 14.35 -6.37 16.46
N GLU A 299 13.11 -6.42 15.97
CA GLU A 299 12.56 -7.53 15.18
C GLU A 299 12.79 -7.36 13.68
N MET A 300 13.26 -6.19 13.25
CA MET A 300 13.48 -5.86 11.84
C MET A 300 14.79 -6.47 11.30
N VAL A 301 14.70 -7.21 10.20
CA VAL A 301 15.83 -7.81 9.47
C VAL A 301 15.92 -7.16 8.10
N MET A 302 17.10 -6.62 7.77
CA MET A 302 17.40 -6.01 6.47
C MET A 302 17.76 -7.09 5.44
N PRO A 303 17.71 -6.79 4.13
CA PRO A 303 18.04 -7.77 3.08
C PRO A 303 19.43 -8.39 3.22
N ASP A 304 20.41 -7.66 3.76
CA ASP A 304 21.77 -8.15 4.03
C ASP A 304 21.88 -9.06 5.28
N GLY A 305 20.74 -9.46 5.86
CA GLY A 305 20.66 -10.26 7.09
C GLY A 305 21.00 -9.48 8.35
N SER A 306 21.39 -8.20 8.25
CA SER A 306 21.67 -7.37 9.40
C SER A 306 20.38 -7.00 10.14
N ARG A 307 20.46 -6.97 11.48
CA ARG A 307 19.40 -6.37 12.30
C ARG A 307 19.72 -4.89 12.46
N LYS A 308 18.72 -4.03 12.29
CA LYS A 308 18.91 -2.59 12.55
C LYS A 308 19.26 -2.43 14.03
N SER A 309 20.51 -2.09 14.33
CA SER A 309 21.02 -1.86 15.67
C SER A 309 20.08 -0.90 16.41
N SER A 310 19.33 -1.44 17.37
CA SER A 310 18.38 -0.67 18.18
C SER A 310 18.39 -1.18 19.60
N GLN A 311 18.39 -0.25 20.54
CA GLN A 311 18.01 -0.46 21.92
C GLN A 311 16.77 -1.37 22.00
N ARG A 312 16.78 -2.28 22.97
CA ARG A 312 15.72 -3.28 23.23
C ARG A 312 14.34 -2.62 23.11
N SER A 313 13.43 -3.16 22.30
CA SER A 313 12.08 -2.60 22.17
C SER A 313 11.39 -2.54 23.53
N SER A 314 10.64 -1.45 23.75
CA SER A 314 9.81 -1.36 24.95
C SER A 314 8.72 -2.45 24.91
N ARG A 315 8.34 -2.97 26.09
CA ARG A 315 7.22 -3.92 26.18
C ARG A 315 5.93 -3.36 25.57
N ALA A 316 5.71 -2.04 25.71
CA ALA A 316 4.60 -1.34 25.08
C ALA A 316 4.66 -1.40 23.55
N SER A 317 5.85 -1.19 22.96
CA SER A 317 6.06 -1.29 21.50
C SER A 317 5.73 -2.70 21.02
N LYS A 318 6.28 -3.73 21.66
CA LYS A 318 6.01 -5.13 21.29
C LYS A 318 4.52 -5.49 21.37
N LEU A 319 3.83 -5.07 22.43
CA LEU A 319 2.39 -5.34 22.57
C LEU A 319 1.56 -4.59 21.53
N PHE A 320 1.94 -3.36 21.19
CA PHE A 320 1.28 -2.59 20.14
C PHE A 320 1.45 -3.25 18.76
N THR A 321 2.68 -3.65 18.41
CA THR A 321 2.95 -4.29 17.12
C THR A 321 2.25 -5.64 16.98
N GLN A 322 2.22 -6.44 18.05
CA GLN A 322 1.44 -7.68 18.12
C GLN A 322 -0.06 -7.44 17.98
N ALA A 323 -0.61 -6.45 18.69
CA ALA A 323 -2.03 -6.13 18.62
C ALA A 323 -2.43 -5.62 17.23
N PHE A 324 -1.62 -4.76 16.62
CA PHE A 324 -1.86 -4.25 15.27
C PHE A 324 -1.84 -5.39 14.24
N THR A 325 -0.82 -6.25 14.30
CA THR A 325 -0.69 -7.41 13.42
C THR A 325 -1.88 -8.37 13.54
N LEU A 326 -2.26 -8.73 14.78
CA LEU A 326 -3.40 -9.62 15.02
C LEU A 326 -4.74 -9.04 14.53
N LYS A 327 -4.86 -7.70 14.51
CA LYS A 327 -6.08 -6.99 14.11
C LYS A 327 -6.02 -6.45 12.68
N TYR A 328 -4.96 -6.75 11.92
CA TYR A 328 -4.70 -6.11 10.63
C TYR A 328 -5.86 -6.19 9.66
N SER A 329 -6.47 -7.36 9.47
CA SER A 329 -7.63 -7.54 8.57
C SER A 329 -8.83 -6.68 8.97
N GLN A 330 -9.09 -6.57 10.27
CA GLN A 330 -10.19 -5.76 10.80
C GLN A 330 -9.89 -4.27 10.63
N ILE A 331 -8.62 -3.88 10.79
CA ILE A 331 -8.12 -2.52 10.54
C ILE A 331 -8.27 -2.17 9.06
N ALA A 332 -7.79 -3.03 8.16
CA ALA A 332 -7.84 -2.86 6.71
C ALA A 332 -9.27 -2.77 6.17
N ALA A 333 -10.20 -3.54 6.74
CA ALA A 333 -11.63 -3.46 6.39
C ALA A 333 -12.31 -2.13 6.81
N ARG A 334 -11.68 -1.35 7.70
CA ARG A 334 -12.20 -0.07 8.19
C ARG A 334 -11.42 1.12 7.68
N HIS A 335 -10.17 0.91 7.34
CA HIS A 335 -9.25 1.93 6.88
C HIS A 335 -8.56 1.44 5.60
N PRO A 336 -9.10 1.84 4.43
CA PRO A 336 -8.73 1.25 3.13
C PRO A 336 -7.24 1.32 2.79
N VAL A 337 -6.48 2.27 3.33
CA VAL A 337 -5.03 2.36 3.05
C VAL A 337 -4.28 1.09 3.46
N TYR A 338 -4.69 0.41 4.54
CA TYR A 338 -4.03 -0.83 4.95
C TYR A 338 -4.41 -2.00 4.04
N ALA A 339 -5.62 -1.99 3.46
CA ALA A 339 -5.95 -2.95 2.41
C ALA A 339 -5.12 -2.68 1.13
N GLN A 340 -4.94 -1.41 0.74
CA GLN A 340 -4.02 -1.05 -0.35
C GLN A 340 -2.59 -1.51 -0.04
N LEU A 341 -2.06 -1.24 1.15
CA LEU A 341 -0.72 -1.69 1.56
C LEU A 341 -0.54 -3.21 1.41
N LYS A 342 -1.54 -4.01 1.82
CA LYS A 342 -1.50 -5.46 1.59
C LYS A 342 -1.44 -5.79 0.10
N THR A 343 -2.29 -5.16 -0.72
CA THR A 343 -2.28 -5.36 -2.18
C THR A 343 -0.92 -5.02 -2.78
N LEU A 344 -0.28 -3.93 -2.35
CA LEU A 344 1.06 -3.55 -2.80
C LEU A 344 2.11 -4.60 -2.43
N ILE A 345 2.07 -5.12 -1.20
CA ILE A 345 2.93 -6.22 -0.77
C ILE A 345 2.73 -7.48 -1.63
N ASP A 346 1.47 -7.87 -1.86
CA ASP A 346 1.12 -9.03 -2.68
C ASP A 346 1.64 -8.86 -4.12
N LEU A 347 1.54 -7.65 -4.69
CA LEU A 347 2.05 -7.33 -6.04
C LEU A 347 3.57 -7.37 -6.11
N ALA A 348 4.27 -6.85 -5.11
CA ALA A 348 5.74 -6.92 -5.05
C ALA A 348 6.25 -8.36 -4.94
N ILE A 349 5.60 -9.19 -4.11
CA ILE A 349 5.91 -10.62 -3.98
C ILE A 349 5.59 -11.37 -5.28
N THR A 350 4.46 -11.06 -5.91
CA THR A 350 4.10 -11.61 -7.21
C THR A 350 5.16 -11.28 -8.26
N ALA A 351 5.52 -10.01 -8.41
CA ALA A 351 6.51 -9.59 -9.41
C ALA A 351 7.90 -10.21 -9.15
N ALA A 352 8.33 -10.32 -7.89
CA ALA A 352 9.55 -11.02 -7.52
C ALA A 352 9.50 -12.52 -7.85
N TYR A 353 8.36 -13.19 -7.61
CA TYR A 353 8.14 -14.58 -8.01
C TYR A 353 8.26 -14.76 -9.53
N LEU A 354 7.64 -13.85 -10.31
CA LEU A 354 7.71 -13.90 -11.77
C LEU A 354 9.16 -13.77 -12.29
N GLN A 355 9.97 -12.94 -11.64
CA GLN A 355 11.38 -12.78 -11.97
C GLN A 355 12.22 -14.01 -11.58
N GLU A 356 12.03 -14.56 -10.37
CA GLU A 356 12.76 -15.74 -9.87
C GLU A 356 12.56 -16.97 -10.77
N HIS A 357 11.31 -17.24 -11.15
CA HIS A 357 10.94 -18.46 -11.86
C HIS A 357 10.92 -18.31 -13.39
N ASP A 358 11.55 -17.23 -13.90
CA ASP A 358 11.54 -16.85 -15.33
C ASP A 358 10.14 -16.93 -15.95
N ALA A 359 9.11 -16.50 -15.21
CA ALA A 359 7.73 -16.58 -15.68
C ALA A 359 7.52 -15.75 -16.94
N TYR A 360 8.22 -14.61 -17.05
CA TYR A 360 8.25 -13.78 -18.24
C TYR A 360 8.75 -14.54 -19.47
N GLY A 361 9.92 -15.18 -19.38
CA GLY A 361 10.50 -15.97 -20.46
C GLY A 361 9.65 -17.19 -20.80
N ARG A 362 9.17 -17.92 -19.78
CA ARG A 362 8.29 -19.09 -19.94
C ARG A 362 7.00 -18.74 -20.65
N ALA A 363 6.35 -17.63 -20.30
CA ALA A 363 5.12 -17.18 -20.94
C ALA A 363 5.35 -16.48 -22.30
N GLY A 364 6.58 -16.08 -22.61
CA GLY A 364 6.88 -15.25 -23.78
C GLY A 364 6.33 -13.82 -23.65
N TRP A 365 6.22 -13.29 -22.43
CA TRP A 365 5.67 -11.98 -22.14
C TRP A 365 6.69 -11.09 -21.43
N GLY A 366 7.09 -10.00 -22.10
CA GLY A 366 8.13 -9.08 -21.62
C GLY A 366 7.64 -7.89 -20.80
N ALA A 367 6.33 -7.73 -20.57
CA ALA A 367 5.76 -6.53 -19.93
C ALA A 367 6.30 -5.21 -20.52
N GLU A 368 6.30 -5.09 -21.85
CA GLU A 368 6.99 -4.01 -22.57
C GLU A 368 6.38 -2.64 -22.31
N ILE A 369 5.05 -2.54 -22.34
CA ILE A 369 4.32 -1.29 -22.13
C ILE A 369 4.29 -0.95 -20.65
N PHE A 370 4.05 -1.93 -19.77
CA PHE A 370 3.93 -1.66 -18.34
C PHE A 370 5.25 -1.25 -17.69
N ARG A 371 6.39 -1.66 -18.25
CA ARG A 371 7.72 -1.27 -17.75
C ARG A 371 8.25 0.04 -18.34
N ASP A 372 7.63 0.57 -19.38
CA ASP A 372 8.06 1.80 -20.05
C ASP A 372 7.22 3.00 -19.60
N GLU A 373 7.84 3.95 -18.89
CA GLU A 373 7.17 5.18 -18.44
C GLU A 373 6.74 6.08 -19.61
N SER A 374 7.41 6.00 -20.76
CA SER A 374 7.02 6.76 -21.95
C SER A 374 5.78 6.17 -22.64
N ALA A 375 5.55 4.86 -22.50
CA ALA A 375 4.39 4.18 -23.04
C ALA A 375 3.19 4.19 -22.07
N TYR A 376 3.42 3.86 -20.80
CA TYR A 376 2.41 3.88 -19.74
C TYR A 376 2.88 4.67 -18.53
N ALA A 377 2.51 5.96 -18.49
CA ALA A 377 2.97 6.88 -17.45
C ALA A 377 2.26 6.64 -16.10
N ILE A 378 3.05 6.33 -15.06
CA ILE A 378 2.57 6.19 -13.67
C ILE A 378 3.24 7.18 -12.71
N GLU A 379 4.26 7.91 -13.17
CA GLU A 379 4.99 8.91 -12.38
C GLU A 379 4.31 10.29 -12.41
N ARG A 380 3.06 10.32 -11.95
CA ARG A 380 2.14 11.45 -12.08
C ARG A 380 1.87 12.19 -10.76
N PHE A 381 2.55 11.80 -9.68
CA PHE A 381 2.37 12.38 -8.34
C PHE A 381 3.57 13.23 -7.91
N THR A 382 3.34 14.24 -7.07
CA THR A 382 4.43 14.95 -6.39
C THR A 382 5.12 14.01 -5.42
N PRO A 383 6.46 13.90 -5.44
CA PRO A 383 7.17 13.00 -4.55
C PRO A 383 7.02 13.42 -3.08
N PRO A 384 6.68 12.49 -2.17
CA PRO A 384 6.69 12.75 -0.73
C PRO A 384 8.13 12.92 -0.26
N GLN A 385 8.47 14.10 0.27
CA GLN A 385 9.83 14.42 0.74
C GLN A 385 9.89 14.69 2.24
N GLN A 386 8.85 15.30 2.79
CA GLN A 386 8.82 15.73 4.17
C GLN A 386 7.44 15.53 4.79
N ILE A 387 7.43 15.38 6.11
CA ILE A 387 6.19 15.35 6.89
C ILE A 387 6.33 16.13 8.18
N ASP A 388 5.27 16.84 8.56
CA ASP A 388 5.24 17.53 9.84
C ASP A 388 5.35 16.52 10.98
N CYS A 389 6.23 16.83 11.94
CA CYS A 389 6.40 15.96 13.09
C CYS A 389 5.13 15.89 13.92
N ALA A 390 4.68 14.66 14.16
CA ALA A 390 3.59 14.33 15.05
C ALA A 390 4.13 14.06 16.46
N VAL A 391 3.86 14.96 17.40
CA VAL A 391 4.20 14.81 18.82
C VAL A 391 2.91 14.81 19.63
N ASN A 392 2.69 13.76 20.44
CA ASN A 392 1.62 13.74 21.44
C ASN A 392 2.21 13.78 22.85
N ALA A 393 1.52 14.46 23.77
CA ALA A 393 1.81 14.37 25.19
C ALA A 393 0.64 13.74 25.93
N VAL A 394 0.91 12.65 26.65
CA VAL A 394 -0.07 12.01 27.52
C VAL A 394 0.36 12.10 28.97
N ARG A 395 -0.62 12.42 29.83
CA ARG A 395 -0.46 12.48 31.28
C ARG A 395 -1.12 11.26 31.94
N LYS A 396 -0.34 10.21 32.18
CA LYS A 396 -0.61 9.18 33.20
C LYS A 396 0.47 9.27 34.30
N GLY A 397 0.52 10.39 35.01
CA GLY A 397 1.48 10.59 36.13
C GLY A 397 2.88 11.09 35.76
N SER A 398 3.31 11.04 34.50
CA SER A 398 4.51 11.74 33.99
C SER A 398 4.38 12.10 32.51
N ARG A 399 5.30 12.93 31.98
CA ARG A 399 5.35 13.40 30.58
C ARG A 399 5.98 12.31 29.70
N LEU A 400 5.21 11.75 28.76
CA LEU A 400 5.76 10.88 27.73
C LEU A 400 5.80 11.63 26.40
N LEU A 401 7.02 11.87 25.91
CA LEU A 401 7.32 12.55 24.67
C LEU A 401 8.42 11.76 23.98
N THR A 402 8.11 11.11 22.86
CA THR A 402 9.11 10.35 22.09
C THR A 402 9.03 10.69 20.62
N PRO A 403 10.17 10.93 19.95
CA PRO A 403 10.19 10.95 18.50
C PRO A 403 9.88 9.54 17.99
N ILE A 404 9.25 9.48 16.82
CA ILE A 404 8.91 8.21 16.18
C ILE A 404 9.46 8.20 14.77
N GLY A 405 10.20 7.15 14.47
CA GLY A 405 10.67 6.81 13.14
C GLY A 405 10.06 5.48 12.70
N GLY A 406 10.44 4.99 11.53
CA GLY A 406 9.86 3.76 11.00
C GLY A 406 9.48 3.86 9.54
N GLY A 407 8.75 2.89 9.03
CA GLY A 407 8.42 2.86 7.62
C GLY A 407 7.67 1.62 7.16
N VAL A 408 7.71 1.39 5.86
CA VAL A 408 7.33 0.14 5.24
C VAL A 408 8.59 -0.46 4.64
N VAL A 409 8.85 -1.74 4.91
CA VAL A 409 9.99 -2.45 4.35
C VAL A 409 9.53 -3.78 3.79
N MET A 410 9.63 -3.92 2.48
CA MET A 410 9.33 -5.13 1.74
C MET A 410 10.64 -5.65 1.16
N THR A 411 10.98 -6.90 1.49
CA THR A 411 12.05 -7.66 0.85
C THR A 411 11.40 -8.87 0.18
N PRO A 412 10.75 -8.71 -1.00
CA PRO A 412 9.80 -9.69 -1.51
C PRO A 412 10.38 -11.09 -1.70
N ARG A 413 11.67 -11.20 -2.06
CA ARG A 413 12.37 -12.48 -2.25
C ARG A 413 12.49 -13.32 -0.98
N LEU A 414 12.41 -12.72 0.21
CA LEU A 414 12.33 -13.50 1.46
C LEU A 414 11.07 -14.38 1.50
N ALA A 415 9.98 -14.01 0.82
CA ALA A 415 8.80 -14.89 0.73
C ALA A 415 9.07 -16.14 -0.12
N LEU A 416 10.11 -16.11 -0.97
CA LEU A 416 10.51 -17.20 -1.87
C LEU A 416 11.51 -18.15 -1.22
N ASP A 417 12.05 -17.79 -0.05
CA ASP A 417 12.97 -18.66 0.69
C ASP A 417 12.28 -20.00 1.01
N PRO A 418 12.94 -21.15 0.83
CA PRO A 418 12.34 -22.46 1.08
C PRO A 418 11.75 -22.64 2.49
N THR A 419 12.22 -21.89 3.48
CA THR A 419 11.68 -21.93 4.85
C THR A 419 10.35 -21.21 5.01
N ASN A 420 10.01 -20.29 4.09
CA ASN A 420 8.79 -19.49 4.10
C ASN A 420 7.75 -20.03 3.09
N LEU A 421 8.16 -20.90 2.17
CA LEU A 421 7.28 -21.53 1.20
C LEU A 421 6.46 -22.66 1.82
N SER A 422 5.17 -22.69 1.47
CA SER A 422 4.33 -23.88 1.59
C SER A 422 4.19 -24.56 0.24
N PHE A 423 4.10 -25.88 0.21
CA PHE A 423 3.90 -26.65 -1.02
C PHE A 423 2.46 -27.16 -1.13
N ASP A 424 1.95 -27.24 -2.35
CA ASP A 424 0.64 -27.80 -2.67
C ASP A 424 0.67 -29.34 -2.68
N GLU A 425 0.65 -29.96 -1.50
CA GLU A 425 0.75 -31.42 -1.34
C GLU A 425 -0.42 -32.18 -2.00
N ASP A 426 -1.60 -31.56 -2.09
CA ASP A 426 -2.83 -32.18 -2.65
C ASP A 426 -3.01 -31.94 -4.17
N GLY A 427 -2.10 -31.19 -4.79
CA GLY A 427 -2.13 -30.81 -6.20
C GLY A 427 -3.34 -29.95 -6.60
N GLN A 428 -3.93 -29.20 -5.66
CA GLN A 428 -5.12 -28.38 -5.91
C GLN A 428 -4.84 -27.17 -6.80
N LEU A 429 -3.65 -26.57 -6.69
CA LEU A 429 -3.24 -25.45 -7.53
C LEU A 429 -3.06 -25.88 -8.98
N ALA A 430 -2.40 -27.02 -9.21
CA ALA A 430 -2.26 -27.59 -10.55
C ALA A 430 -3.63 -27.90 -11.16
N LYS A 431 -4.52 -28.58 -10.42
CA LYS A 431 -5.89 -28.88 -10.86
C LYS A 431 -6.69 -27.62 -11.19
N THR A 432 -6.58 -26.58 -10.35
CA THR A 432 -7.27 -25.31 -10.57
C THR A 432 -6.76 -24.62 -11.82
N ARG A 433 -5.44 -24.58 -12.02
CA ARG A 433 -4.81 -24.02 -13.22
C ARG A 433 -5.25 -24.76 -14.48
N ASP A 434 -5.21 -26.09 -14.46
CA ASP A 434 -5.49 -26.94 -15.62
C ASP A 434 -6.97 -26.90 -16.02
N ALA A 435 -7.87 -26.60 -15.07
CA ALA A 435 -9.29 -26.40 -15.35
C ALA A 435 -9.61 -25.04 -16.03
N ILE A 436 -8.66 -24.10 -16.05
CA ILE A 436 -8.85 -22.78 -16.67
C ILE A 436 -8.52 -22.86 -18.16
N VAL A 437 -9.49 -22.49 -18.98
CA VAL A 437 -9.32 -22.30 -20.43
C VAL A 437 -9.08 -20.83 -20.71
N LEU A 438 -7.95 -20.49 -21.35
CA LEU A 438 -7.61 -19.11 -21.68
C LEU A 438 -8.38 -18.63 -22.94
N PRO A 439 -9.30 -17.65 -22.84
CA PRO A 439 -10.09 -17.18 -23.98
C PRO A 439 -9.25 -16.34 -24.95
N ALA A 440 -9.23 -16.63 -26.25
CA ALA A 440 -8.31 -15.98 -27.19
C ALA A 440 -8.54 -14.46 -27.37
N ASP A 441 -9.78 -13.99 -27.18
CA ASP A 441 -10.26 -12.66 -27.55
C ASP A 441 -10.50 -11.72 -26.34
N ARG A 442 -10.23 -12.18 -25.11
CA ARG A 442 -10.47 -11.42 -23.88
C ARG A 442 -9.26 -11.47 -22.94
N TRP A 443 -9.00 -10.34 -22.29
CA TRP A 443 -7.96 -10.22 -21.26
C TRP A 443 -8.48 -10.53 -19.84
N TRP A 444 -9.79 -10.65 -19.64
CA TRP A 444 -10.37 -11.07 -18.36
C TRP A 444 -11.67 -11.90 -18.54
N TRP A 445 -11.96 -12.75 -17.55
CA TRP A 445 -13.16 -13.60 -17.48
C TRP A 445 -13.40 -14.13 -16.04
N ASP A 446 -14.56 -14.73 -15.80
CA ASP A 446 -14.96 -15.30 -14.49
C ASP A 446 -14.82 -16.82 -14.38
#